data_AF-A0A2S4HIU0-F1
#
_entry.id   AF-A0A2S4HIU0-F1
#
_cell.length_a   1.000
_cell.length_b   1.000
_cell.length_c   1.000
_cell.angle_alpha   90.00
_cell.angle_beta   90.00
_cell.angle_gamma   90.00
#
_symmetry.space_group_name_H-M   'P 1'
#
loop_
_entity.id
_entity.type
_entity.pdbx_description
1 polymer ?
#
loop_
_entity_poly.entity_id
_entity_poly.type
_entity_poly.pdbx_seq_one_letter_code
_entity_poly.pdbx_strand_id
1 'polypeptide(L)'
;MNSLPQMNAPASPLDQLADIHLPPPVANFPWAPGWWVLLGLGLIVLVASFIWLRKRRRKSAFRRAALLELAALNAAASDQEFAQQLNQLLRRVALHSFAKDDIAGLSGDKWMDFLYQSCGDKPAFSDTSLTALLAAAYQPSSDSLPRDVLIAESKSWIRRHRSRHV
;
A
#
# COMPACT_ATOMS: atom_id res chain seq x y z
N MET A 1 20.06 -112.68 3.93
CA MET A 1 19.41 -111.50 4.55
C MET A 1 19.50 -110.35 3.57
N ASN A 2 18.41 -110.07 2.85
CA ASN A 2 18.38 -109.02 1.82
C ASN A 2 18.05 -107.67 2.47
N SER A 3 18.93 -106.70 2.29
CA SER A 3 18.78 -105.31 2.69
C SER A 3 17.72 -104.63 1.81
N LEU A 4 16.72 -103.98 2.42
CA LEU A 4 15.74 -103.17 1.71
C LEU A 4 16.39 -101.88 1.17
N PRO A 5 15.99 -101.39 -0.03
CA PRO A 5 16.46 -100.11 -0.55
C PRO A 5 15.86 -98.96 0.26
N GLN A 6 16.72 -98.06 0.75
CA GLN A 6 16.31 -96.79 1.34
C GLN A 6 15.77 -95.87 0.23
N MET A 7 14.47 -95.60 0.24
CA MET A 7 13.84 -94.64 -0.65
C MET A 7 14.09 -93.22 -0.10
N ASN A 8 14.98 -92.47 -0.75
CA ASN A 8 15.14 -91.04 -0.50
C ASN A 8 13.78 -90.34 -0.70
N ALA A 9 13.26 -89.74 0.37
CA ALA A 9 12.12 -88.83 0.27
C ALA A 9 12.55 -87.62 -0.59
N PRO A 10 11.72 -87.16 -1.56
CA PRO A 10 12.03 -85.95 -2.30
C PRO A 10 12.04 -84.77 -1.33
N ALA A 11 13.10 -83.98 -1.37
CA ALA A 11 13.21 -82.73 -0.62
C ALA A 11 11.93 -81.91 -0.80
N SER A 12 11.33 -81.50 0.32
CA SER A 12 10.10 -80.71 0.36
C SER A 12 10.30 -79.43 -0.46
N PRO A 13 9.45 -79.13 -1.46
CA PRO A 13 9.55 -77.90 -2.25
C PRO A 13 9.29 -76.64 -1.43
N LEU A 14 8.90 -76.77 -0.16
CA LEU A 14 8.71 -75.68 0.78
C LEU A 14 10.03 -75.20 1.41
N ASP A 15 11.08 -76.02 1.42
CA ASP A 15 12.42 -75.63 1.92
C ASP A 15 13.18 -74.73 0.93
N GLN A 16 12.62 -74.50 -0.26
CA GLN A 16 13.18 -73.62 -1.29
C GLN A 16 12.51 -72.24 -1.35
N LEU A 17 11.57 -71.93 -0.45
CA LEU A 17 11.05 -70.58 -0.33
C LEU A 17 12.13 -69.70 0.31
N ALA A 18 12.88 -69.01 -0.54
CA ALA A 18 13.77 -67.94 -0.12
C ALA A 18 13.00 -66.90 0.69
N ASP A 19 13.55 -66.57 1.86
CA ASP A 19 13.03 -65.55 2.77
C ASP A 19 12.72 -64.26 1.99
N ILE A 20 11.46 -63.81 2.04
CA ILE A 20 11.04 -62.61 1.32
C ILE A 20 11.65 -61.41 2.03
N HIS A 21 12.80 -60.94 1.56
CA HIS A 21 13.38 -59.67 2.00
C HIS A 21 12.45 -58.53 1.55
N LEU A 22 11.65 -57.99 2.48
CA LEU A 22 10.93 -56.74 2.22
C LEU A 22 11.94 -55.61 2.00
N PRO A 23 11.81 -54.81 0.92
CA PRO A 23 12.65 -53.64 0.77
C PRO A 23 12.43 -52.71 1.97
N PRO A 24 13.49 -52.07 2.50
CA PRO A 24 13.34 -51.10 3.57
C PRO A 24 12.33 -50.03 3.15
N PRO A 25 11.47 -49.54 4.08
CA PRO A 25 10.46 -48.56 3.75
C PRO A 25 11.13 -47.37 3.06
N VAL A 26 10.60 -46.98 1.89
CA VAL A 26 11.14 -45.86 1.12
C VAL A 26 11.21 -44.64 2.03
N ALA A 27 12.43 -44.30 2.45
CA ALA A 27 12.69 -43.18 3.31
C ALA A 27 12.25 -41.92 2.56
N ASN A 28 11.12 -41.37 3.00
CA ASN A 28 10.62 -40.03 2.73
C ASN A 28 10.97 -39.48 1.34
N PHE A 29 10.00 -39.62 0.43
CA PHE A 29 9.93 -38.93 -0.85
C PHE A 29 10.60 -37.55 -0.76
N PRO A 30 11.71 -37.29 -1.48
CA PRO A 30 12.36 -36.00 -1.38
C PRO A 30 11.35 -35.02 -1.96
N TRP A 31 10.72 -34.22 -1.09
CA TRP A 31 10.02 -33.04 -1.53
C TRP A 31 11.07 -32.22 -2.25
N ALA A 32 11.11 -32.36 -3.57
CA ALA A 32 12.18 -31.87 -4.40
C ALA A 32 12.40 -30.40 -4.03
N PRO A 33 13.64 -29.95 -3.79
CA PRO A 33 13.93 -28.63 -3.23
C PRO A 33 13.29 -27.46 -4.02
N GLY A 34 12.86 -27.70 -5.26
CA GLY A 34 12.06 -26.78 -6.07
C GLY A 34 10.72 -26.35 -5.44
N TRP A 35 10.07 -27.17 -4.59
CA TRP A 35 8.83 -26.75 -3.91
C TRP A 35 9.08 -25.66 -2.87
N TRP A 36 10.21 -25.72 -2.17
CA TRP A 36 10.61 -24.67 -1.24
C TRP A 36 10.91 -23.37 -1.97
N VAL A 37 11.51 -23.43 -3.16
CA VAL A 37 11.71 -22.27 -4.02
C VAL A 37 10.36 -21.69 -4.49
N LEU A 38 9.42 -22.54 -4.91
CA LEU A 38 8.07 -22.10 -5.30
C LEU A 38 7.29 -21.49 -4.13
N LEU A 39 7.37 -22.09 -2.94
CA LEU A 39 6.77 -21.54 -1.71
C LEU A 39 7.40 -20.19 -1.35
N GLY A 40 8.73 -20.09 -1.39
CA GLY A 40 9.45 -18.84 -1.13
C GLY A 40 9.07 -17.75 -2.13
N LEU A 41 9.03 -18.08 -3.42
CA LEU A 41 8.63 -17.16 -4.47
C LEU A 41 7.17 -16.73 -4.32
N GLY A 42 6.27 -17.68 -4.04
CA GLY A 42 4.86 -17.41 -3.77
C GLY A 42 4.67 -16.46 -2.59
N LEU A 43 5.43 -16.66 -1.51
CA LEU A 43 5.38 -15.78 -0.34
C LEU A 43 5.88 -14.37 -0.68
N ILE A 44 6.98 -14.24 -1.43
CA ILE A 44 7.51 -12.94 -1.87
C ILE A 44 6.46 -12.20 -2.71
N VAL A 45 5.85 -12.88 -3.68
CA VAL A 45 4.80 -12.30 -4.53
C VAL A 45 3.59 -11.89 -3.70
N LEU A 46 3.17 -12.73 -2.74
CA LEU A 46 2.06 -12.43 -1.86
C LEU A 46 2.32 -11.19 -1.01
N VAL A 47 3.50 -11.10 -0.39
CA VAL A 47 3.91 -9.97 0.44
C VAL A 47 4.04 -8.70 -0.41
N ALA A 48 4.70 -8.78 -1.57
CA ALA A 48 4.83 -7.67 -2.49
C ALA A 48 3.47 -7.16 -2.97
N SER A 49 2.57 -8.07 -3.34
CA SER A 49 1.21 -7.76 -3.77
C SER A 49 0.40 -7.15 -2.62
N PHE A 50 0.50 -7.68 -1.41
CA PHE A 50 -0.17 -7.13 -0.22
C PHE A 50 0.32 -5.71 0.11
N ILE A 51 1.64 -5.47 0.09
CA ILE A 51 2.23 -4.14 0.31
C ILE A 51 1.77 -3.19 -0.79
N TRP A 52 1.81 -3.62 -2.05
CA TRP A 52 1.38 -2.82 -3.19
C TRP A 52 -0.10 -2.45 -3.10
N LEU A 53 -0.96 -3.42 -2.78
CA LEU A 53 -2.40 -3.22 -2.62
C LEU A 53 -2.69 -2.30 -1.44
N ARG A 54 -2.00 -2.48 -0.31
CA ARG A 54 -2.13 -1.60 0.87
C ARG A 54 -1.69 -0.18 0.56
N LYS A 55 -0.56 0.00 -0.13
CA LYS A 55 -0.07 1.32 -0.57
C LYS A 55 -1.06 1.98 -1.53
N ARG A 56 -1.61 1.22 -2.48
CA ARG A 56 -2.64 1.69 -3.43
C ARG A 56 -3.95 2.06 -2.71
N ARG A 57 -4.42 1.23 -1.79
CA ARG A 57 -5.63 1.47 -0.99
C ARG A 57 -5.47 2.69 -0.09
N ARG A 58 -4.32 2.85 0.57
CA ARG A 58 -4.03 4.04 1.41
C ARG A 58 -4.02 5.32 0.59
N LYS A 59 -3.40 5.33 -0.60
CA LYS A 59 -3.42 6.49 -1.50
C LYS A 59 -4.84 6.89 -1.89
N SER A 60 -5.70 5.92 -2.22
CA SER A 60 -7.10 6.19 -2.57
C SER A 60 -7.97 6.57 -1.36
N ALA A 61 -7.74 5.94 -0.21
CA ALA A 61 -8.48 6.21 1.02
C ALA A 61 -8.18 7.60 1.57
N PHE A 62 -6.91 8.01 1.57
CA PHE A 62 -6.50 9.34 2.02
C PHE A 62 -7.09 10.44 1.13
N ARG A 63 -7.06 10.26 -0.19
CA ARG A 63 -7.74 11.20 -1.13
C ARG A 63 -9.24 11.30 -0.87
N ARG A 64 -9.91 10.17 -0.62
CA ARG A 64 -11.34 10.16 -0.28
C ARG A 64 -11.63 10.86 1.04
N ALA A 65 -10.83 10.59 2.08
CA ALA A 65 -10.94 11.25 3.38
C ALA A 65 -10.75 12.77 3.25
N ALA A 66 -9.71 13.20 2.52
CA ALA A 66 -9.47 14.62 2.29
C ALA A 66 -10.62 15.31 1.52
N LEU A 67 -11.24 14.63 0.55
CA LEU A 67 -12.40 15.16 -0.16
C LEU A 67 -13.67 15.23 0.70
N LEU A 68 -13.86 14.28 1.61
CA LEU A 68 -14.97 14.32 2.56
C LEU A 68 -14.78 15.43 3.59
N GLU A 69 -13.57 15.58 4.11
CA GLU A 69 -13.21 16.65 5.05
C GLU A 69 -13.42 18.01 4.39
N LEU A 70 -12.95 18.18 3.14
CA LEU A 70 -13.19 19.39 2.35
C LEU A 70 -14.68 19.73 2.15
N ALA A 71 -15.54 18.71 1.97
CA ALA A 71 -16.98 18.94 1.88
C ALA A 71 -17.59 19.38 3.22
N ALA A 72 -17.08 18.86 4.34
CA ALA A 72 -17.51 19.25 5.67
C ALA A 72 -17.09 20.68 6.04
N LEU A 73 -15.97 21.18 5.50
CA LEU A 73 -15.49 22.54 5.76
C LEU A 73 -16.49 23.63 5.34
N ASN A 74 -17.39 23.36 4.39
CA ASN A 74 -18.40 24.33 3.99
C ASN A 74 -19.36 24.70 5.15
N ALA A 75 -19.51 23.81 6.13
CA ALA A 75 -20.32 24.04 7.32
C ALA A 75 -19.61 24.83 8.44
N ALA A 76 -18.36 25.27 8.23
CA ALA A 76 -17.62 26.05 9.22
C ALA A 76 -18.34 27.36 9.56
N ALA A 77 -18.34 27.73 10.85
CA ALA A 77 -19.10 28.85 11.36
C ALA A 77 -18.53 30.20 10.93
N SER A 78 -17.21 30.28 10.72
CA SER A 78 -16.52 31.51 10.28
C SER A 78 -15.58 31.27 9.10
N ASP A 79 -15.33 32.34 8.34
CA ASP A 79 -14.38 32.33 7.21
C ASP A 79 -12.95 32.08 7.68
N GLN A 80 -12.60 32.55 8.88
CA GLN A 80 -11.31 32.30 9.50
C GLN A 80 -11.14 30.81 9.85
N GLU A 81 -12.12 30.19 10.50
CA GLU A 81 -12.09 28.74 10.79
C GLU A 81 -12.01 27.93 9.50
N PHE A 82 -12.79 28.31 8.49
CA PHE A 82 -12.75 27.68 7.17
C PHE A 82 -11.34 27.76 6.56
N ALA A 83 -10.73 28.95 6.52
CA ALA A 83 -9.41 29.15 5.94
C ALA A 83 -8.32 28.38 6.69
N GLN A 84 -8.36 28.38 8.03
CA GLN A 84 -7.42 27.63 8.86
C GLN A 84 -7.52 26.12 8.64
N GLN A 85 -8.74 25.57 8.68
CA GLN A 85 -8.96 24.15 8.48
C GLN A 85 -8.60 23.72 7.05
N LEU A 86 -8.93 24.55 6.05
CA LEU A 86 -8.57 24.30 4.66
C LEU A 86 -7.04 24.32 4.46
N ASN A 87 -6.34 25.30 5.04
CA ASN A 87 -4.89 25.37 4.99
C ASN A 87 -4.22 24.15 5.66
N GLN A 88 -4.70 23.77 6.84
CA GLN A 88 -4.22 22.57 7.54
C GLN A 88 -4.47 21.28 6.73
N LEU A 89 -5.62 21.18 6.06
CA LEU A 89 -5.93 20.06 5.19
C LEU A 89 -4.96 19.99 4.01
N LEU A 90 -4.71 21.11 3.32
CA LEU A 90 -3.76 21.18 2.21
C LEU A 90 -2.34 20.79 2.66
N ARG A 91 -1.89 21.27 3.82
CA ARG A 91 -0.61 20.87 4.42
C ARG A 91 -0.53 19.38 4.72
N ARG A 92 -1.58 18.80 5.33
CA ARG A 92 -1.65 17.35 5.57
C ARG A 92 -1.61 16.56 4.27
N VAL A 93 -2.30 17.02 3.22
CA VAL A 93 -2.28 16.36 1.91
C VAL A 93 -0.91 16.45 1.25
N ALA A 94 -0.25 17.60 1.32
CA ALA A 94 1.12 17.76 0.83
C ALA A 94 2.09 16.83 1.57
N LEU A 95 2.07 16.81 2.91
CA LEU A 95 2.94 15.95 3.72
C LEU A 95 2.73 14.45 3.47
N HIS A 96 1.53 14.04 3.05
CA HIS A 96 1.25 12.65 2.68
C HIS A 96 1.75 12.32 1.27
N SER A 97 1.78 13.30 0.36
CA SER A 97 2.08 13.09 -1.06
C SER A 97 3.53 13.38 -1.46
N PHE A 98 4.29 14.09 -0.63
CA PHE A 98 5.70 14.46 -0.84
C PHE A 98 6.55 14.07 0.38
N ALA A 99 7.88 14.03 0.23
CA ALA A 99 8.79 13.70 1.32
C ALA A 99 8.70 14.76 2.44
N LYS A 100 8.77 14.30 3.69
CA LYS A 100 8.56 15.14 4.88
C LYS A 100 9.60 16.27 4.98
N ASP A 101 10.80 16.03 4.48
CA ASP A 101 11.95 16.95 4.51
C ASP A 101 11.74 18.19 3.63
N ASP A 102 10.95 18.09 2.55
CA ASP A 102 10.71 19.22 1.64
C ASP A 102 9.64 20.18 2.18
N ILE A 103 8.73 19.74 3.05
CA ILE A 103 7.54 20.51 3.46
C ILE A 103 7.59 21.00 4.89
N ALA A 104 8.24 20.28 5.82
CA ALA A 104 8.15 20.56 7.25
C ALA A 104 8.61 21.98 7.66
N GLY A 105 9.38 22.67 6.81
CA GLY A 105 9.82 24.06 7.01
C GLY A 105 9.11 25.12 6.17
N LEU A 106 8.14 24.76 5.31
CA LEU A 106 7.49 25.72 4.41
C LEU A 106 6.39 26.51 5.12
N SER A 107 6.57 27.83 5.22
CA SER A 107 5.59 28.78 5.77
C SER A 107 5.54 30.06 4.93
N GLY A 108 4.41 30.77 4.99
CA GLY A 108 4.20 32.02 4.24
C GLY A 108 4.33 31.83 2.73
N ASP A 109 5.11 32.69 2.10
CA ASP A 109 5.31 32.73 0.64
C ASP A 109 5.89 31.42 0.10
N LYS A 110 6.81 30.79 0.83
CA LYS A 110 7.38 29.49 0.43
C LYS A 110 6.33 28.38 0.34
N TRP A 111 5.29 28.45 1.17
CA TRP A 111 4.16 27.51 1.10
C TRP A 111 3.27 27.81 -0.10
N MET A 112 3.09 29.09 -0.43
CA MET A 112 2.35 29.53 -1.62
C MET A 112 3.05 29.06 -2.90
N ASP A 113 4.35 29.31 -3.03
CA ASP A 113 5.21 28.87 -4.14
C ASP A 113 5.17 27.35 -4.32
N PHE A 114 5.20 26.61 -3.21
CA PHE A 114 5.09 25.16 -3.23
C PHE A 114 3.75 24.70 -3.79
N LEU A 115 2.63 25.34 -3.42
CA LEU A 115 1.32 24.98 -3.96
C LEU A 115 1.22 25.22 -5.47
N TYR A 116 1.87 26.27 -5.98
CA TYR A 116 2.00 26.51 -7.42
C TYR A 116 2.83 25.42 -8.10
N GLN A 117 4.04 25.18 -7.63
CA GLN A 117 4.94 24.18 -8.24
C GLN A 117 4.44 22.74 -8.12
N SER A 118 3.65 22.44 -7.08
CA SER A 118 3.00 21.14 -6.91
C SER A 118 2.01 20.82 -8.04
N CYS A 119 1.58 21.82 -8.81
CA CYS A 119 0.53 21.73 -9.83
C CYS A 119 1.02 21.78 -11.28
N GLY A 120 2.29 21.49 -11.59
CA GLY A 120 2.75 21.40 -12.99
C GLY A 120 2.34 22.62 -13.85
N ASP A 121 1.96 22.39 -15.11
CA ASP A 121 1.72 23.48 -16.08
C ASP A 121 0.47 24.35 -15.82
N LYS A 122 -0.46 23.93 -14.96
CA LYS A 122 -1.68 24.71 -14.68
C LYS A 122 -1.86 24.90 -13.18
N PRO A 123 -1.77 26.15 -12.68
CA PRO A 123 -2.02 26.41 -11.27
C PRO A 123 -3.47 26.00 -10.94
N ALA A 124 -3.65 25.26 -9.85
CA ALA A 124 -4.99 24.86 -9.40
C ALA A 124 -5.72 25.96 -8.64
N PHE A 125 -4.98 26.97 -8.17
CA PHE A 125 -5.48 28.14 -7.47
C PHE A 125 -5.21 29.39 -8.31
N SER A 126 -6.11 30.36 -8.21
CA SER A 126 -5.86 31.73 -8.66
C SER A 126 -5.05 32.50 -7.62
N ASP A 127 -4.25 33.47 -8.06
CA ASP A 127 -3.39 34.25 -7.15
C ASP A 127 -4.20 34.99 -6.08
N THR A 128 -5.34 35.55 -6.48
CA THR A 128 -6.25 36.28 -5.61
C THR A 128 -6.92 35.38 -4.58
N SER A 129 -7.35 34.16 -4.96
CA SER A 129 -7.98 33.23 -4.03
C SER A 129 -6.96 32.66 -3.03
N LEU A 130 -5.76 32.30 -3.49
CA LEU A 130 -4.73 31.72 -2.65
C LEU A 130 -4.18 32.74 -1.65
N THR A 131 -3.97 33.98 -2.08
CA THR A 131 -3.57 35.08 -1.18
C THR A 131 -4.65 35.35 -0.13
N ALA A 132 -5.93 35.44 -0.54
CA ALA A 132 -7.05 35.64 0.38
C ALA A 132 -7.17 34.48 1.40
N LEU A 133 -7.01 33.23 0.95
CA LEU A 133 -7.00 32.06 1.82
C LEU A 133 -5.88 32.13 2.87
N LEU A 134 -4.65 32.42 2.44
CA LEU A 134 -3.50 32.47 3.33
C LEU A 134 -3.61 33.64 4.31
N ALA A 135 -4.02 34.83 3.84
CA ALA A 135 -4.26 35.98 4.69
C ALA A 135 -5.30 35.66 5.77
N ALA A 136 -6.45 35.09 5.39
CA ALA A 136 -7.51 34.73 6.32
C ALA A 136 -7.15 33.58 7.27
N ALA A 137 -6.19 32.72 6.91
CA ALA A 137 -5.71 31.67 7.79
C ALA A 137 -4.86 32.22 8.95
N TYR A 138 -4.11 33.30 8.73
CA TYR A 138 -3.20 33.89 9.73
C TYR A 138 -3.75 35.14 10.42
N GLN A 139 -4.67 35.87 9.78
CA GLN A 139 -5.22 37.11 10.31
C GLN A 139 -6.74 37.16 10.13
N PRO A 140 -7.50 37.59 11.16
CA PRO A 140 -8.93 37.81 11.02
C PRO A 140 -9.17 38.83 9.91
N SER A 141 -9.70 38.35 8.79
CA SER A 141 -10.01 39.18 7.63
C SER A 141 -11.49 39.54 7.69
N SER A 142 -11.81 40.82 7.53
CA SER A 142 -13.20 41.31 7.48
C SER A 142 -13.89 41.01 6.14
N ASP A 143 -13.10 40.71 5.11
CA ASP A 143 -13.60 40.39 3.79
C ASP A 143 -14.14 38.96 3.72
N SER A 144 -15.27 38.81 3.03
CA SER A 144 -15.88 37.52 2.78
C SER A 144 -15.02 36.70 1.83
N LEU A 145 -14.70 35.48 2.26
CA LEU A 145 -13.94 34.55 1.42
C LEU A 145 -14.84 33.90 0.38
N PRO A 146 -14.36 33.75 -0.87
CA PRO A 146 -15.08 32.99 -1.89
C PRO A 146 -14.94 31.48 -1.63
N ARG A 147 -15.65 30.98 -0.60
CA ARG A 147 -15.55 29.60 -0.12
C ARG A 147 -15.74 28.58 -1.23
N ASP A 148 -16.73 28.78 -2.09
CA ASP A 148 -17.05 27.86 -3.19
C ASP A 148 -15.90 27.73 -4.20
N VAL A 149 -15.25 28.85 -4.52
CA VAL A 149 -14.09 28.89 -5.42
C VAL A 149 -12.93 28.17 -4.77
N LEU A 150 -12.64 28.46 -3.50
CA LEU A 150 -11.55 27.84 -2.75
C LEU A 150 -11.73 26.32 -2.59
N ILE A 151 -12.96 25.86 -2.37
CA ILE A 151 -13.32 24.43 -2.33
C ILE A 151 -13.08 23.79 -3.70
N ALA A 152 -13.53 24.43 -4.79
CA ALA A 152 -13.38 23.90 -6.15
C ALA A 152 -11.91 23.81 -6.58
N GLU A 153 -11.13 24.85 -6.32
CA GLU A 153 -9.69 24.92 -6.59
C GLU A 153 -8.91 23.91 -5.75
N SER A 154 -9.20 23.83 -4.44
CA SER A 154 -8.59 22.83 -3.56
C SER A 154 -8.91 21.40 -3.99
N LYS A 155 -10.16 21.14 -4.42
CA LYS A 155 -10.56 19.83 -4.97
C LYS A 155 -9.81 19.52 -6.27
N SER A 156 -9.60 20.51 -7.13
CA SER A 156 -8.79 20.38 -8.35
C SER A 156 -7.33 20.04 -8.01
N TRP A 157 -6.74 20.74 -7.04
CA TRP A 157 -5.39 20.50 -6.55
C TRP A 157 -5.22 19.09 -5.95
N ILE A 158 -6.12 18.66 -5.05
CA ILE A 158 -6.10 17.31 -4.45
C ILE A 158 -6.18 16.21 -5.52
N ARG A 159 -6.85 16.47 -6.64
CA ARG A 159 -6.94 15.52 -7.76
C ARG A 159 -5.71 15.50 -8.66
N ARG A 160 -5.09 16.67 -8.89
CA ARG A 160 -4.01 16.84 -9.88
C ARG A 160 -2.60 16.83 -9.30
N HIS A 161 -2.42 17.07 -8.01
CA HIS A 161 -1.08 17.14 -7.41
C HIS A 161 -0.31 15.86 -7.72
N ARG A 162 0.88 16.02 -8.28
CA ARG A 162 1.75 14.88 -8.59
C ARG A 162 2.33 14.38 -7.28
N SER A 163 1.89 13.22 -6.80
CA SER A 163 2.54 12.56 -5.66
C SER A 163 3.93 12.12 -6.09
N ARG A 164 4.96 12.92 -5.80
CA ARG A 164 6.36 12.55 -6.05
C ARG A 164 6.82 11.63 -4.93
N HIS A 165 6.35 10.37 -4.99
CA HIS A 165 7.04 9.29 -4.30
C HIS A 165 8.16 8.83 -5.22
N VAL A 166 9.36 9.40 -5.06
CA VAL A 166 10.60 8.73 -5.46
C VAL A 166 10.85 7.59 -4.48
#